data_AF-W9UPQ3-F1
#
_entry.id   AF-W9UPQ3-F1
#
_cell.length_a   1.000
_cell.length_b   1.000
_cell.length_c   1.000
_cell.angle_alpha   90.00
_cell.angle_beta   90.00
_cell.angle_gamma   90.00
#
_symmetry.space_group_name_H-M   'P 1'
#
loop_
_entity.id
_entity.type
_entity.pdbx_description
1 polymer ?
#
loop_
_entity_poly.entity_id
_entity_poly.type
_entity_poly.pdbx_seq_one_letter_code
_entity_poly.pdbx_strand_id
1 'polypeptide(L)' 'MQSRNTLSLGTRLDRYIITQVLGAGGFGVTYMADEPSSGQKVAIKEYLPIGLSYRDETIPLDRTPI' A
#
# COMPACT_ATOMS: atom_id res chain seq x y z
N MET A 1 11.75 3.36 11.47
CA MET A 1 11.91 4.26 10.30
C MET A 1 10.89 3.85 9.27
N GLN A 2 9.86 4.65 9.01
CA GLN A 2 8.96 4.39 7.88
C GLN A 2 9.79 4.60 6.60
N SER A 3 9.94 3.54 5.80
CA SER A 3 10.55 3.63 4.48
C SER A 3 9.66 4.53 3.62
N ARG A 4 10.25 5.57 2.99
CA ARG A 4 9.55 6.54 2.11
C ARG A 4 8.68 5.93 1.00
N ASN A 5 8.77 4.63 0.79
CA ASN A 5 8.07 3.89 -0.26
C ASN A 5 6.88 3.03 0.24
N THR A 6 6.44 3.16 1.50
CA THR A 6 5.28 2.40 2.02
C THR A 6 4.01 3.22 2.07
N LEU A 7 2.83 2.60 1.92
CA LEU A 7 1.55 3.28 2.09
C LEU A 7 1.36 3.64 3.56
N SER A 8 0.77 4.80 3.83
CA SER A 8 0.39 5.17 5.18
C SER A 8 -0.66 4.19 5.72
N LEU A 9 -0.59 3.86 7.00
CA LEU A 9 -1.63 3.07 7.64
C LEU A 9 -2.97 3.82 7.55
N GLY A 10 -4.05 3.08 7.34
CA GLY A 10 -5.36 3.64 7.04
C GLY A 10 -5.59 3.97 5.56
N THR A 11 -4.57 3.84 4.69
CA THR A 11 -4.78 3.98 3.24
C THR A 11 -5.85 2.98 2.80
N ARG A 12 -6.83 3.48 2.04
CA ARG A 12 -7.87 2.66 1.44
C ARG A 12 -7.52 2.33 -0.01
N LEU A 13 -7.44 1.04 -0.30
CA LEU A 13 -7.31 0.49 -1.65
C LEU A 13 -8.62 -0.21 -1.98
N ASP A 14 -9.49 0.46 -2.74
CA ASP A 14 -10.86 0.00 -3.00
C ASP A 14 -11.62 -0.28 -1.67
N ARG A 15 -11.85 -1.56 -1.35
CA ARG A 15 -12.53 -2.02 -0.13
C ARG A 15 -11.60 -2.46 0.99
N TYR A 16 -10.28 -2.42 0.77
CA TYR A 16 -9.28 -2.86 1.74
C TYR A 16 -8.64 -1.67 2.44
N ILE A 17 -8.43 -1.79 3.75
CA ILE A 17 -7.77 -0.76 4.57
C ILE A 17 -6.42 -1.29 5.03
N ILE A 18 -5.32 -0.62 4.66
CA ILE A 18 -3.98 -1.01 5.08
C ILE A 18 -3.84 -0.84 6.59
N THR A 19 -3.53 -1.92 7.31
CA THR A 19 -3.39 -1.90 8.77
C THR A 19 -1.96 -2.13 9.24
N GLN A 20 -1.10 -2.76 8.43
CA GLN A 20 0.30 -2.98 8.78
C GLN A 20 1.18 -3.16 7.53
N VAL A 21 2.46 -2.80 7.64
CA VAL A 21 3.50 -3.26 6.71
C VAL A 21 4.03 -4.61 7.19
N LEU A 22 3.89 -5.65 6.38
CA LEU A 22 4.39 -7.00 6.67
C LEU A 22 5.85 -7.19 6.21
N GLY A 23 6.25 -6.48 5.16
CA GLY A 23 7.63 -6.47 4.69
C GLY A 23 7.84 -5.53 3.51
N ALA A 24 9.04 -5.00 3.37
CA ALA A 24 9.44 -4.16 2.25
C ALA A 24 10.81 -4.62 1.73
N GLY A 25 10.97 -4.69 0.41
CA GLY A 25 12.23 -5.08 -0.24
C GLY A 25 12.38 -4.42 -1.61
N GLY A 26 13.44 -4.77 -2.33
CA GLY A 26 13.81 -4.10 -3.59
C GLY A 26 12.78 -4.18 -4.73
N PHE A 27 11.78 -5.07 -4.63
CA PHE A 27 10.76 -5.28 -5.64
C PHE A 27 9.34 -4.85 -5.20
N GLY A 28 9.17 -4.41 -3.96
CA GLY A 28 7.87 -3.97 -3.49
C GLY A 28 7.63 -4.12 -2.00
N VAL A 29 6.36 -3.95 -1.63
CA VAL A 29 5.91 -3.91 -0.24
C VAL A 29 4.73 -4.85 -0.07
N THR A 30 4.77 -5.67 0.97
CA THR A 30 3.65 -6.51 1.41
C THR A 30 2.97 -5.82 2.60
N TYR A 31 1.66 -5.65 2.53
CA TYR A 31 0.84 -5.07 3.57
C TYR A 31 -0.16 -6.09 4.12
N MET A 32 -0.54 -5.93 5.40
CA MET A 32 -1.77 -6.47 5.92
C MET A 32 -2.88 -5.45 5.66
N ALA A 33 -4.04 -5.93 5.24
CA ALA A 33 -5.23 -5.10 5.11
C ALA A 33 -6.47 -5.81 5.65
N ASP A 34 -7.39 -5.02 6.18
CA ASP A 34 -8.70 -5.51 6.60
C ASP A 34 -9.71 -5.24 5.48
N GLU A 35 -10.61 -6.20 5.21
CA GLU A 35 -11.82 -6.00 4.40
C GLU A 35 -13.02 -5.79 5.35
N PRO A 36 -13.49 -4.55 5.58
CA PRO A 36 -14.44 -4.27 6.66
C PRO A 36 -15.80 -4.96 6.52
N SER A 37 -16.23 -5.25 5.28
CA SER A 37 -17.52 -5.90 5.01
C SER A 37 -17.53 -7.38 5.42
N SER A 38 -16.40 -8.08 5.28
CA SER A 38 -16.28 -9.49 5.61
C SER A 38 -15.55 -9.75 6.93
N GLY A 39 -14.81 -8.75 7.44
CA GLY A 39 -13.90 -8.88 8.57
C GLY A 39 -12.62 -9.68 8.26
N GLN A 40 -12.41 -10.07 7.00
CA GLN A 40 -11.23 -10.84 6.61
C GLN A 40 -9.97 -9.98 6.64
N LYS A 41 -8.87 -10.61 7.04
CA LYS A 41 -7.53 -10.05 6.95
C LYS A 41 -6.81 -10.64 5.74
N VAL A 42 -6.27 -9.78 4.89
CA VAL A 42 -5.61 -10.18 3.65
C VAL A 42 -4.21 -9.60 3.56
N ALA A 43 -3.32 -10.29 2.83
CA ALA A 43 -2.05 -9.74 2.43
C ALA A 43 -2.17 -9.08 1.06
N ILE A 44 -1.76 -7.82 0.93
CA ILE A 44 -1.67 -7.11 -0.35
C ILE A 44 -0.20 -6.97 -0.72
N LYS A 45 0.18 -7.40 -1.93
CA LYS A 45 1.53 -7.17 -2.46
C LYS A 45 1.51 -6.05 -3.49
N GLU A 46 2.11 -4.93 -3.14
CA GLU A 46 2.41 -3.86 -4.09
C GLU A 46 3.71 -4.17 -4.83
N TYR A 47 3.68 -4.06 -6.16
CA TYR A 47 4.86 -4.12 -7.00
C TYR A 47 5.48 -2.72 -7.12
N LEU A 48 6.64 -2.53 -6.51
CA LEU A 48 7.35 -1.25 -6.48
C LEU A 48 8.87 -1.48 -6.56
N PRO A 49 9.39 -1.74 -7.77
CA PRO A 49 10.83 -1.93 -7.98
C PRO A 49 11.62 -0.64 -7.77
N ILE A 50 12.49 -0.61 -6.76
CA ILE A 50 13.18 0.61 -6.30
C ILE A 50 14.09 1.30 -7.34
N GLY A 51 14.47 0.60 -8.41
CA GLY A 51 15.29 1.14 -9.50
C GLY A 51 14.49 1.62 -10.70
N LEU A 52 13.19 1.36 -10.75
CA LEU A 52 12.32 1.69 -11.88
C LEU A 52 11.15 2.59 -11.47
N SER A 53 10.83 2.65 -10.17
CA SER A 53 9.73 3.46 -9.66
C SER A 53 10.02 4.04 -8.28
N TYR A 54 9.34 5.14 -7.97
CA TYR A 54 9.32 5.77 -6.66
C TYR A 54 7.89 6.20 -6.34
N ARG A 55 7.60 6.43 -5.06
CA ARG A 55 6.34 7.02 -4.66
C ARG A 55 6.43 8.54 -4.71
N ASP A 56 5.56 9.15 -5.51
CA ASP A 56 5.38 10.59 -5.52
C ASP A 56 4.40 11.00 -4.41
N GLU A 57 4.91 11.63 -3.35
CA GLU A 57 4.09 12.07 -2.21
C GLU A 57 3.21 13.29 -2.53
N THR A 58 3.40 13.93 -3.70
CA THR A 58 2.61 15.09 -4.13
C THR A 58 1.29 14.71 -4.80
N ILE A 59 1.14 13.44 -5.21
CA ILE A 59 -0.04 12.93 -5.91
C ILE A 59 -0.85 12.04 -4.96
N PRO A 60 -2.05 12.47 -4.49
CA PRO A 60 -2.93 11.62 -3.69
C PRO A 60 -3.40 10.40 -4.48
N LEU A 61 -3.47 9.25 -3.81
CA LEU A 61 -3.89 7.98 -4.40
C LEU A 61 -5.36 7.97 -4.89
N ASP A 62 -6.16 8.97 -4.51
CA ASP A 62 -7.60 9.03 -4.85
C ASP A 62 -7.91 9.73 -6.19
N ARG A 63 -6.90 10.27 -6.89
CA ARG A 63 -7.09 11.03 -8.11
C ARG A 63 -6.74 10.23 -9.35
N THR A 64 -7.62 9.33 -9.74
CA THR A 64 -7.61 8.77 -11.10
C THR A 64 -8.69 9.47 -11.92
N PRO A 65 -8.37 10.28 -12.94
CA PRO A 65 -9.27 10.47 -14.06
C PRO A 65 -9.32 9.16 -14.84
N ILE A 66 -10.53 8.66 -15.05
CA ILE A 66 -10.87 7.52 -15.93
C ILE A 66 -10.28 7.72 -17.33
#